data_AF-A0A537G441-F1
#
_entry.id   AF-A0A537G441-F1
#
_cell.length_a   1.000
_cell.length_b   1.000
_cell.length_c   1.000
_cell.angle_alpha   90.00
_cell.angle_beta   90.00
_cell.angle_gamma   90.00
#
_symmetry.space_group_name_H-M   'P 1'
#
loop_
_entity.id
_entity.type
_entity.pdbx_description
1 polymer ?
#
loop_
_entity_poly.entity_id
_entity_poly.type
_entity_poly.pdbx_seq_one_letter_code
_entity_poly.pdbx_strand_id
1 'polypeptide(L)'
;MKITDYAINLLLSLVLIVGVYQFYFWCQRNHLATPRELKLSIDDWIPYWPSWVWVYSCIYYPIILYLNFIIDSARHFTHVATSYMLLLGLQMLFFVLFPVTTPAHWRGYNRERGLSERFLALVQRFDARSNSFPSMHVSVAMLTALHLLPHLGATAFAFPVLIALSCLFTKQHYVIDLPAGALLGWSTFGAYRALF
;
A
#
# COMPACT_ATOMS: atom_id res chain seq x y z
N MET A 1 -20.67 1.49 18.91
CA MET A 1 -21.51 1.59 17.69
C MET A 1 -22.50 0.42 17.63
N LYS A 2 -23.64 0.55 16.95
CA LYS A 2 -24.56 -0.58 16.73
C LYS A 2 -23.97 -1.53 15.69
N ILE A 3 -24.39 -2.81 15.69
CA ILE A 3 -23.96 -3.81 14.69
C ILE A 3 -24.22 -3.32 13.26
N THR A 4 -25.34 -2.63 13.04
CA THR A 4 -25.70 -2.01 11.77
C THR A 4 -24.66 -1.00 11.31
N ASP A 5 -24.12 -0.19 12.22
CA ASP A 5 -23.16 0.86 11.88
C ASP A 5 -21.80 0.24 11.48
N TYR A 6 -21.39 -0.85 12.13
CA TYR A 6 -20.20 -1.60 11.73
C TYR A 6 -20.34 -2.20 10.32
N ALA A 7 -21.50 -2.79 10.01
CA ALA A 7 -21.77 -3.34 8.68
C ALA A 7 -21.74 -2.25 7.60
N ILE A 8 -22.30 -1.07 7.89
CA ILE A 8 -22.26 0.09 6.99
C ILE A 8 -20.82 0.57 6.79
N ASN A 9 -20.04 0.77 7.86
CA ASN A 9 -18.66 1.21 7.77
C ASN A 9 -17.78 0.22 6.99
N LEU A 10 -17.98 -1.08 7.19
CA LEU A 10 -17.26 -2.11 6.46
C LEU A 10 -17.61 -2.08 4.97
N LEU A 11 -18.89 -1.96 4.63
CA LEU A 11 -19.35 -1.83 3.24
C LEU A 11 -18.75 -0.58 2.57
N LEU A 12 -18.79 0.56 3.27
CA LEU A 12 -18.19 1.81 2.77
C LEU A 12 -16.68 1.67 2.59
N SER A 13 -15.99 1.00 3.51
CA SER A 13 -14.55 0.72 3.38
C SER A 13 -14.25 -0.10 2.14
N LEU A 14 -15.04 -1.13 1.85
CA LEU A 14 -14.88 -1.96 0.64
C LEU A 14 -15.10 -1.13 -0.63
N VAL A 15 -16.15 -0.30 -0.66
CA VAL A 15 -16.42 0.61 -1.78
C VAL A 15 -15.27 1.58 -2.00
N LEU A 16 -14.74 2.17 -0.91
CA LEU A 16 -13.60 3.08 -0.98
C LEU A 16 -12.34 2.38 -1.49
N ILE A 17 -12.02 1.17 -0.99
CA ILE A 17 -10.87 0.39 -1.46
C ILE A 17 -10.99 0.08 -2.95
N VAL A 18 -12.15 -0.38 -3.41
CA VAL A 18 -12.40 -0.65 -4.85
C VAL A 18 -12.28 0.63 -5.68
N GLY A 19 -12.79 1.76 -5.17
CA GLY A 19 -12.66 3.07 -5.79
C GLY A 19 -11.21 3.53 -5.90
N VAL A 20 -10.43 3.41 -4.82
CA VAL A 20 -8.99 3.70 -4.76
C VAL A 20 -8.24 2.91 -5.84
N TYR A 21 -8.58 1.63 -6.06
CA TYR A 21 -7.97 0.82 -7.12
C TYR A 21 -8.20 1.39 -8.52
N GLN A 22 -9.36 2.01 -8.78
CA GLN A 22 -9.60 2.63 -10.08
C GLN A 22 -8.61 3.77 -10.34
N PHE A 23 -8.34 4.60 -9.34
CA PHE A 23 -7.36 5.68 -9.43
C PHE A 23 -5.92 5.17 -9.53
N TYR A 24 -5.57 4.14 -8.76
CA TYR A 24 -4.27 3.48 -8.85
C TYR A 24 -4.01 2.94 -10.27
N PHE A 25 -4.95 2.17 -10.81
CA PHE A 25 -4.87 1.63 -12.17
C PHE A 25 -5.02 2.68 -13.26
N TRP A 26 -5.60 3.84 -12.96
CA TRP A 26 -5.59 4.96 -13.87
C TRP A 26 -4.18 5.57 -13.94
N CYS A 27 -3.51 5.80 -12.81
CA CYS A 27 -2.16 6.37 -12.77
C CYS A 27 -1.13 5.50 -13.53
N GLN A 28 -1.19 4.17 -13.40
CA GLN A 28 -0.23 3.29 -14.09
C GLN A 28 -0.32 3.36 -15.62
N ARG A 29 -1.44 3.87 -16.16
CA ARG A 29 -1.73 4.02 -17.60
C ARG A 29 -1.64 5.48 -18.09
N ASN A 30 -1.58 6.46 -17.19
CA ASN A 30 -1.72 7.89 -17.51
C ASN A 30 -0.64 8.74 -16.82
N HIS A 31 0.60 8.28 -16.84
CA HIS A 31 1.72 9.08 -16.34
C HIS A 31 2.12 10.16 -17.37
N LEU A 32 2.46 11.36 -16.87
CA LEU A 32 2.80 12.53 -17.70
C LEU A 32 4.29 12.63 -18.03
N ALA A 33 5.13 11.87 -17.33
CA ALA A 33 6.56 11.77 -17.59
C ALA A 33 6.95 10.34 -17.98
N THR A 34 8.15 10.17 -18.53
CA THR A 34 8.70 8.85 -18.83
C THR A 34 9.04 8.11 -17.52
N PRO A 35 8.59 6.85 -17.33
CA PRO A 35 8.96 6.06 -16.16
C PRO A 35 10.47 5.86 -16.07
N ARG A 36 11.01 6.07 -14.87
CA ARG A 36 12.45 5.93 -14.58
C ARG A 36 12.71 4.78 -13.64
N GLU A 37 13.93 4.24 -13.65
CA GLU A 37 14.37 3.25 -12.66
C GLU A 37 15.15 3.95 -11.55
N LEU A 38 14.87 3.62 -10.28
CA LEU A 38 15.58 4.15 -9.10
C LEU A 38 16.38 3.07 -8.37
N LYS A 39 16.80 2.04 -9.13
CA LYS A 39 17.52 0.89 -8.60
C LYS A 39 18.80 1.30 -7.88
N LEU A 40 18.99 0.77 -6.68
CA LEU A 40 20.23 0.84 -5.90
C LEU A 40 20.96 -0.50 -5.98
N SER A 41 22.27 -0.50 -5.70
CA SER A 41 23.07 -1.74 -5.71
C SER A 41 22.59 -2.78 -4.69
N ILE A 42 22.00 -2.34 -3.57
CA ILE A 42 21.43 -3.22 -2.54
C ILE A 42 20.21 -4.00 -3.05
N ASP A 43 19.48 -3.49 -4.04
CA ASP A 43 18.29 -4.17 -4.55
C ASP A 43 18.62 -5.51 -5.24
N ASP A 44 19.84 -5.65 -5.77
CA ASP A 44 20.33 -6.89 -6.37
C ASP A 44 20.66 -7.96 -5.33
N TRP A 45 20.96 -7.56 -4.11
CA TRP A 45 21.35 -8.46 -3.03
C TRP A 45 20.14 -9.07 -2.32
N ILE A 46 18.98 -8.45 -2.48
CA ILE A 46 17.72 -8.95 -1.93
C ILE A 46 17.28 -10.16 -2.77
N PRO A 47 17.09 -11.35 -2.16
CA PRO A 47 16.64 -12.52 -2.90
C PRO A 47 15.18 -12.38 -3.33
N TYR A 48 14.84 -12.99 -4.46
CA TYR A 48 13.45 -13.20 -4.84
C TYR A 48 12.86 -14.38 -4.03
N TRP A 49 11.87 -14.09 -3.20
CA TRP A 49 11.24 -15.06 -2.30
C TRP A 49 9.69 -14.96 -2.40
N PRO A 50 9.09 -15.66 -3.36
CA PRO A 50 7.69 -15.44 -3.75
C PRO A 50 6.65 -15.81 -2.69
N SER A 51 6.98 -16.64 -1.68
CA SER A 51 6.02 -16.96 -0.61
C SER A 51 5.62 -15.74 0.23
N TRP A 52 6.40 -14.65 0.18
CA TRP A 52 6.01 -13.39 0.80
C TRP A 52 4.78 -12.74 0.15
N VAL A 53 4.31 -13.23 -1.01
CA VAL A 53 3.03 -12.81 -1.61
C VAL A 53 1.85 -12.97 -0.66
N TRP A 54 1.87 -13.95 0.24
CA TRP A 54 0.80 -14.18 1.21
C TRP A 54 0.76 -13.05 2.25
N VAL A 55 1.92 -12.54 2.67
CA VAL A 55 2.00 -11.33 3.52
C VAL A 55 1.57 -10.10 2.72
N TYR A 56 2.12 -9.95 1.52
CA TYR A 56 1.85 -8.83 0.61
C TYR A 56 0.37 -8.64 0.31
N SER A 57 -0.35 -9.73 0.01
CA SER A 57 -1.75 -9.67 -0.42
C SER A 57 -2.75 -9.99 0.69
N CYS A 58 -2.49 -11.00 1.53
CA CYS A 58 -3.50 -11.53 2.44
C CYS A 58 -3.50 -10.87 3.82
N ILE A 59 -2.39 -10.26 4.26
CA ILE A 59 -2.35 -9.50 5.54
C ILE A 59 -2.77 -8.05 5.30
N TYR A 60 -2.47 -7.50 4.13
CA TYR A 60 -2.66 -6.09 3.82
C TYR A 60 -4.11 -5.60 4.02
N TYR A 61 -5.10 -6.22 3.35
CA TYR A 61 -6.49 -5.76 3.45
C TYR A 61 -7.15 -6.05 4.79
N PRO A 62 -6.98 -7.23 5.42
CA PRO A 62 -7.62 -7.48 6.71
C PRO A 62 -7.18 -6.48 7.79
N ILE A 63 -5.92 -6.05 7.81
CA ILE A 63 -5.45 -5.05 8.79
C ILE A 63 -5.99 -3.64 8.49
N ILE A 64 -6.17 -3.27 7.22
CA ILE A 64 -6.85 -2.00 6.87
C ILE A 64 -8.32 -2.06 7.32
N LEU A 65 -9.02 -3.16 7.00
CA LEU A 65 -10.42 -3.34 7.38
C LEU A 65 -10.61 -3.44 8.90
N TYR A 66 -9.60 -3.91 9.63
CA TYR A 66 -9.60 -3.98 11.09
C TYR A 66 -9.83 -2.60 11.75
N LEU A 67 -9.48 -1.50 11.08
CA LEU A 67 -9.78 -0.15 11.56
C LEU A 67 -11.27 0.06 11.87
N ASN A 68 -12.17 -0.60 11.14
CA ASN A 68 -13.61 -0.51 11.38
C ASN A 68 -14.02 -0.96 12.79
N PHE A 69 -13.22 -1.79 13.46
CA PHE A 69 -13.50 -2.26 14.82
C PHE A 69 -13.00 -1.31 15.92
N ILE A 70 -12.09 -0.37 15.60
CA ILE A 70 -11.62 0.66 16.54
C ILE A 70 -12.28 2.03 16.30
N ILE A 71 -13.08 2.15 15.25
CA ILE A 71 -13.83 3.37 14.96
C ILE A 71 -15.04 3.44 15.89
N ASP A 72 -15.12 4.53 16.66
CA ASP A 72 -16.16 4.71 17.69
C ASP A 72 -17.39 5.50 17.22
N SER A 73 -17.28 6.22 16.09
CA SER A 73 -18.37 7.05 15.57
C SER A 73 -18.30 7.25 14.05
N ALA A 74 -19.41 7.64 13.44
CA ALA A 74 -19.44 8.03 12.02
C ALA A 74 -18.50 9.20 11.71
N ARG A 75 -18.34 10.15 12.65
CA ARG A 75 -17.36 11.24 12.51
C ARG A 75 -15.94 10.69 12.46
N HIS A 76 -15.59 9.80 13.39
CA HIS A 76 -14.28 9.14 13.41
C HIS A 76 -14.05 8.38 12.09
N PHE A 77 -15.06 7.65 11.58
CA PHE A 77 -14.97 6.99 10.27
C PHE A 77 -14.65 7.98 9.14
N THR A 78 -15.42 9.06 9.02
CA THR A 78 -15.23 10.05 7.94
C THR A 78 -13.86 10.70 8.00
N HIS A 79 -13.34 10.95 9.20
CA HIS A 79 -12.01 11.51 9.42
C HIS A 79 -10.90 10.55 8.97
N VAL A 80 -10.98 9.28 9.39
CA VAL A 80 -10.05 8.22 8.95
C VAL A 80 -10.12 8.05 7.43
N ALA A 81 -11.32 7.93 6.86
CA ALA A 81 -11.51 7.81 5.41
C ALA A 81 -10.92 9.02 4.65
N THR A 82 -11.10 10.24 5.17
CA THR A 82 -10.53 11.46 4.58
C THR A 82 -9.00 11.41 4.57
N SER A 83 -8.36 10.88 5.62
CA SER A 83 -6.90 10.71 5.64
C SER A 83 -6.40 9.76 4.53
N TYR A 84 -7.14 8.69 4.22
CA TYR A 84 -6.80 7.80 3.11
C TYR A 84 -7.05 8.44 1.74
N MET A 85 -8.08 9.28 1.59
CA MET A 85 -8.31 10.02 0.36
C MET A 85 -7.23 11.07 0.11
N LEU A 86 -6.78 11.75 1.17
CA LEU A 86 -5.63 12.66 1.10
C LEU A 86 -4.36 11.91 0.69
N LEU A 87 -4.09 10.75 1.31
CA LEU A 87 -2.95 9.91 0.96
C LEU A 87 -3.01 9.47 -0.51
N LEU A 88 -4.17 9.03 -0.99
CA LEU A 88 -4.38 8.67 -2.39
C LEU A 88 -4.04 9.85 -3.31
N GLY A 89 -4.57 11.04 -3.04
CA GLY A 89 -4.30 12.23 -3.85
C GLY A 89 -2.80 12.53 -3.95
N LEU A 90 -2.09 12.51 -2.81
CA LEU A 90 -0.64 12.71 -2.78
C LEU A 90 0.11 11.60 -3.54
N GLN A 91 -0.30 10.35 -3.37
CA GLN A 91 0.28 9.19 -4.05
C GLN A 91 0.13 9.30 -5.57
N MET A 92 -1.06 9.72 -6.05
CA MET A 92 -1.33 9.95 -7.47
C MET A 92 -0.42 11.02 -8.06
N LEU A 93 -0.13 12.11 -7.33
CA LEU A 93 0.79 13.14 -7.79
C LEU A 93 2.17 12.55 -8.12
N PHE A 94 2.70 11.68 -7.26
CA PHE A 94 3.97 11.00 -7.54
C PHE A 94 3.86 10.05 -8.72
N PHE A 95 2.84 9.20 -8.78
CA PHE A 95 2.70 8.22 -9.87
C PHE A 95 2.51 8.87 -11.24
N VAL A 96 1.85 10.03 -11.30
CA VAL A 96 1.61 10.74 -12.56
C VAL A 96 2.80 11.62 -12.96
N LEU A 97 3.34 12.41 -12.03
CA LEU A 97 4.38 13.42 -12.31
C LEU A 97 5.81 12.85 -12.23
N PHE A 98 6.00 11.81 -11.42
CA PHE A 98 7.27 11.15 -11.16
C PHE A 98 7.13 9.61 -11.19
N PRO A 99 6.69 9.02 -12.32
CA PRO A 99 6.53 7.57 -12.42
C PRO A 99 7.88 6.86 -12.28
N VAL A 100 7.91 5.81 -11.47
CA VAL A 100 9.08 4.96 -11.28
C VAL A 100 8.70 3.53 -11.58
N THR A 101 9.50 2.87 -12.41
CA THR A 101 9.29 1.49 -12.82
C THR A 101 10.32 0.54 -12.22
N THR A 102 9.88 -0.63 -11.76
CA THR A 102 10.80 -1.73 -11.40
C THR A 102 11.42 -2.36 -12.65
N PRO A 103 12.61 -2.98 -12.57
CA PRO A 103 13.30 -3.51 -13.74
C PRO A 103 12.51 -4.66 -14.38
N ALA A 104 12.47 -4.73 -15.71
CA ALA A 104 11.69 -5.75 -16.41
C ALA A 104 12.11 -7.19 -16.05
N HIS A 105 13.41 -7.41 -15.84
CA HIS A 105 13.95 -8.73 -15.51
C HIS A 105 13.46 -9.27 -14.15
N TRP A 106 13.02 -8.42 -13.23
CA TRP A 106 12.47 -8.86 -11.94
C TRP A 106 11.20 -9.70 -12.11
N ARG A 107 10.36 -9.35 -13.09
CA ARG A 107 9.18 -10.16 -13.43
C ARG A 107 9.57 -11.50 -14.07
N GLY A 108 10.77 -11.61 -14.64
CA GLY A 108 11.31 -12.85 -15.20
C GLY A 108 11.82 -13.86 -14.17
N TYR A 109 11.93 -13.49 -12.88
CA TYR A 109 12.22 -14.46 -11.82
C TYR A 109 11.05 -15.40 -11.55
N ASN A 110 9.82 -14.90 -11.69
CA ASN A 110 8.63 -15.70 -11.53
C ASN A 110 8.49 -16.68 -12.70
N ARG A 111 8.51 -17.98 -12.40
CA ARG A 111 8.36 -19.06 -13.38
C ARG A 111 7.03 -19.82 -13.19
N GLU A 112 6.10 -19.23 -12.43
CA GLU A 112 4.79 -19.79 -12.08
C GLU A 112 4.86 -21.19 -11.44
N ARG A 113 5.94 -21.48 -10.71
CA ARG A 113 6.17 -22.73 -10.00
C ARG A 113 5.46 -22.72 -8.65
N GLY A 114 4.48 -23.60 -8.50
CA GLY A 114 3.72 -23.74 -7.25
C GLY A 114 2.75 -22.59 -6.99
N LEU A 115 2.12 -22.59 -5.81
CA LEU A 115 1.00 -21.71 -5.51
C LEU A 115 1.41 -20.24 -5.34
N SER A 116 2.52 -19.98 -4.63
CA SER A 116 2.97 -18.62 -4.36
C SER A 116 3.34 -17.86 -5.63
N GLU A 117 4.07 -18.50 -6.55
CA GLU A 117 4.43 -17.86 -7.82
C GLU A 117 3.23 -17.61 -8.73
N ARG A 118 2.29 -18.57 -8.82
CA ARG A 118 1.05 -18.41 -9.58
C ARG A 118 0.17 -17.29 -9.02
N PHE A 119 0.07 -17.18 -7.70
CA PHE A 119 -0.66 -16.09 -7.07
C PHE A 119 0.02 -14.74 -7.27
N LEU A 120 1.35 -14.69 -7.14
CA LEU A 120 2.11 -13.48 -7.44
C LEU A 120 1.96 -13.08 -8.92
N ALA A 121 1.96 -14.03 -9.85
CA ALA A 121 1.73 -13.78 -11.27
C ALA A 121 0.32 -13.20 -11.52
N LEU A 122 -0.69 -13.71 -10.81
CA LEU A 122 -2.05 -13.15 -10.86
C LEU A 122 -2.07 -11.69 -10.40
N VAL A 123 -1.43 -11.37 -9.28
CA VAL A 123 -1.31 -9.98 -8.79
C VAL A 123 -0.60 -9.10 -9.84
N GLN A 124 0.54 -9.57 -10.34
CA GLN A 124 1.38 -8.88 -11.32
C GLN A 124 0.72 -8.69 -12.69
N ARG A 125 -0.34 -9.43 -12.99
CA ARG A 125 -1.14 -9.24 -14.22
C ARG A 125 -1.97 -7.96 -14.20
N PHE A 126 -2.43 -7.55 -13.01
CA PHE A 126 -3.20 -6.31 -12.84
C PHE A 126 -2.32 -5.14 -12.44
N ASP A 127 -1.24 -5.42 -11.71
CA ASP A 127 -0.32 -4.45 -11.15
C ASP A 127 0.90 -4.21 -12.05
N ALA A 128 0.87 -3.09 -12.77
CA ALA A 128 1.96 -2.71 -13.64
C ALA A 128 3.20 -2.29 -12.84
N ARG A 129 4.36 -2.36 -13.49
CA ARG A 129 5.64 -2.01 -12.85
C ARG A 129 5.81 -0.52 -12.55
N SER A 130 5.00 0.36 -13.14
CA SER A 130 5.22 1.83 -13.22
C SER A 130 4.77 2.65 -12.00
N ASN A 131 4.09 2.02 -11.04
CA ASN A 131 3.64 2.66 -9.79
C ASN A 131 4.55 2.29 -8.59
N SER A 132 5.87 2.27 -8.79
CA SER A 132 6.80 1.80 -7.75
C SER A 132 7.02 2.84 -6.64
N PHE A 133 7.21 4.12 -6.99
CA PHE A 133 7.66 5.14 -6.03
C PHE A 133 6.63 6.26 -5.81
N PRO A 134 6.43 6.71 -4.56
CA PRO A 134 6.79 6.00 -3.31
C PRO A 134 5.92 4.75 -3.14
N SER A 135 6.27 3.80 -2.27
CA SER A 135 5.44 2.59 -2.13
C SER A 135 4.08 2.90 -1.51
N MET A 136 3.01 2.71 -2.29
CA MET A 136 1.63 2.86 -1.79
C MET A 136 1.29 1.84 -0.72
N HIS A 137 1.79 0.61 -0.84
CA HIS A 137 1.60 -0.44 0.17
C HIS A 137 2.18 0.00 1.52
N VAL A 138 3.40 0.54 1.52
CA VAL A 138 4.03 1.01 2.75
C VAL A 138 3.38 2.28 3.27
N SER A 139 2.95 3.20 2.40
CA SER A 139 2.30 4.45 2.84
C SER A 139 0.94 4.20 3.50
N VAL A 140 0.12 3.33 2.91
CA VAL A 140 -1.14 2.87 3.49
C VAL A 140 -0.89 2.09 4.78
N ALA A 141 0.09 1.17 4.79
CA ALA A 141 0.39 0.39 5.99
C ALA A 141 0.88 1.27 7.15
N MET A 142 1.68 2.31 6.86
CA MET A 142 2.11 3.28 7.85
C MET A 142 0.94 4.11 8.38
N LEU A 143 0.08 4.64 7.49
CA LEU A 143 -1.10 5.39 7.91
C LEU A 143 -2.04 4.53 8.78
N THR A 144 -2.25 3.28 8.40
CA THR A 144 -3.02 2.29 9.19
C THR A 144 -2.38 2.07 10.56
N ALA A 145 -1.05 1.87 10.61
CA ALA A 145 -0.34 1.68 11.88
C ALA A 145 -0.47 2.89 12.81
N LEU A 146 -0.45 4.11 12.27
CA LEU A 146 -0.60 5.34 13.06
C LEU A 146 -2.01 5.50 13.63
N HIS A 147 -3.05 5.11 12.88
CA HIS A 147 -4.42 5.04 13.42
C HIS A 147 -4.59 3.92 14.46
N LEU A 148 -3.86 2.81 14.33
CA LEU A 148 -3.88 1.71 15.29
C LEU A 148 -2.99 1.95 16.53
N LEU A 149 -2.09 2.93 16.48
CA LEU A 149 -1.11 3.21 17.53
C LEU A 149 -1.73 3.40 18.93
N PRO A 150 -2.85 4.14 19.09
CA PRO A 150 -3.49 4.28 20.41
C PRO A 150 -4.03 2.97 21.00
N HIS A 151 -4.29 1.95 20.16
CA HIS A 151 -4.90 0.69 20.57
C HIS A 151 -3.88 -0.45 20.70
N LEU A 152 -2.87 -0.47 19.83
CA LEU A 152 -1.87 -1.55 19.76
C LEU A 152 -0.47 -1.12 20.21
N GLY A 153 -0.27 0.17 20.50
CA GLY A 153 1.04 0.72 20.83
C GLY A 153 2.05 0.48 19.70
N ALA A 154 3.34 0.39 20.06
CA ALA A 154 4.42 0.22 19.09
C ALA A 154 4.29 -1.05 18.21
N THR A 155 3.51 -2.05 18.63
CA THR A 155 3.28 -3.27 17.83
C THR A 155 2.56 -2.97 16.51
N ALA A 156 1.82 -1.87 16.41
CA ALA A 156 1.20 -1.43 15.17
C ALA A 156 2.22 -1.27 14.02
N PHE A 157 3.46 -0.86 14.34
CA PHE A 157 4.53 -0.69 13.34
C PHE A 157 5.07 -2.01 12.76
N ALA A 158 4.73 -3.16 13.35
CA ALA A 158 5.02 -4.45 12.72
C ALA A 158 4.33 -4.56 11.35
N PHE A 159 3.16 -3.95 11.19
CA PHE A 159 2.41 -3.99 9.93
C PHE A 159 3.18 -3.36 8.75
N PRO A 160 3.56 -2.07 8.76
CA PRO A 160 4.34 -1.47 7.67
C PRO A 160 5.69 -2.14 7.46
N VAL A 161 6.34 -2.66 8.52
CA VAL A 161 7.60 -3.41 8.37
C VAL A 161 7.39 -4.71 7.60
N LEU A 162 6.40 -5.52 7.96
CA LEU A 162 6.09 -6.77 7.26
C LEU A 162 5.66 -6.52 5.81
N ILE A 163 4.85 -5.49 5.57
CA ILE A 163 4.46 -5.10 4.21
C ILE A 163 5.68 -4.63 3.41
N ALA A 164 6.56 -3.81 3.98
CA ALA A 164 7.78 -3.37 3.33
C ALA A 164 8.70 -4.54 2.94
N LEU A 165 8.94 -5.47 3.85
CA LEU A 165 9.71 -6.68 3.57
C LEU A 165 9.05 -7.53 2.48
N SER A 166 7.72 -7.69 2.53
CA SER A 166 7.02 -8.46 1.50
C SER A 166 7.13 -7.84 0.11
N CYS A 167 7.13 -6.51 0.00
CA CYS A 167 7.35 -5.79 -1.26
C CYS A 167 8.74 -6.06 -1.85
N LEU A 168 9.78 -6.10 -1.01
CA LEU A 168 11.16 -6.38 -1.44
C LEU A 168 11.31 -7.83 -1.93
N PHE A 169 10.86 -8.78 -1.11
CA PHE A 169 11.01 -10.21 -1.40
C PHE A 169 10.18 -10.66 -2.62
N THR A 170 9.06 -9.98 -2.91
CA THR A 170 8.26 -10.22 -4.11
C THR A 170 8.73 -9.42 -5.33
N LYS A 171 9.81 -8.64 -5.20
CA LYS A 171 10.38 -7.78 -6.24
C LYS A 171 9.33 -6.83 -6.86
N GLN A 172 8.51 -6.23 -5.99
CA GLN A 172 7.52 -5.24 -6.36
C GLN A 172 8.01 -3.80 -6.19
N HIS A 173 8.97 -3.58 -5.28
CA HIS A 173 9.49 -2.26 -4.95
C HIS A 173 11.01 -2.28 -4.77
N TYR A 174 11.63 -1.12 -4.98
CA TYR A 174 13.00 -0.84 -4.58
C TYR A 174 13.09 -0.54 -3.08
N VAL A 175 14.27 -0.67 -2.50
CA VAL A 175 14.54 -0.27 -1.10
C VAL A 175 14.19 1.19 -0.86
N ILE A 176 14.46 2.09 -1.82
CA ILE A 176 14.19 3.53 -1.67
C ILE A 176 12.69 3.87 -1.64
N ASP A 177 11.84 3.01 -2.22
CA ASP A 177 10.39 3.21 -2.25
C ASP A 177 9.78 3.07 -0.85
N LEU A 178 10.40 2.27 0.02
CA LEU A 178 9.90 1.95 1.36
C LEU A 178 9.96 3.12 2.33
N PRO A 179 11.13 3.76 2.61
CA PRO A 179 11.17 4.91 3.50
C PRO A 179 10.38 6.08 2.93
N ALA A 180 10.34 6.24 1.60
CA ALA A 180 9.52 7.28 0.96
C ALA A 180 8.01 7.02 1.17
N GLY A 181 7.57 5.76 1.03
CA GLY A 181 6.19 5.37 1.33
C GLY A 181 5.84 5.58 2.80
N ALA A 182 6.70 5.13 3.72
CA ALA A 182 6.53 5.34 5.16
C ALA A 182 6.45 6.83 5.51
N LEU A 183 7.36 7.65 4.97
CA LEU A 183 7.36 9.09 5.17
C LEU A 183 6.09 9.74 4.63
N LEU A 184 5.60 9.32 3.46
CA LEU A 184 4.36 9.85 2.90
C LEU A 184 3.15 9.52 3.78
N GLY A 185 3.03 8.28 4.25
CA GLY A 185 1.97 7.86 5.17
C GLY A 185 2.01 8.64 6.49
N TRP A 186 3.21 8.79 7.07
CA TRP A 186 3.42 9.57 8.29
C TRP A 186 3.08 11.06 8.11
N SER A 187 3.55 11.67 7.03
CA SER A 187 3.29 13.09 6.73
C SER A 187 1.80 13.34 6.49
N THR A 188 1.12 12.41 5.81
CA THR A 188 -0.33 12.46 5.60
C THR A 188 -1.08 12.39 6.93
N PHE A 189 -0.67 11.51 7.85
CA PHE A 189 -1.25 11.45 9.18
C PHE A 189 -1.03 12.74 9.97
N GLY A 190 0.16 13.35 9.87
CA GLY A 190 0.45 14.65 10.47
C GLY A 190 -0.44 15.76 9.92
N ALA A 191 -0.60 15.85 8.60
CA ALA A 191 -1.50 16.80 7.95
C ALA A 191 -2.96 16.58 8.35
N TYR A 192 -3.40 15.32 8.41
CA TYR A 192 -4.72 14.95 8.92
C TYR A 192 -4.94 15.47 10.35
N ARG A 193 -4.01 15.21 11.28
CA ARG A 193 -4.11 15.67 12.67
C ARG A 193 -4.07 17.20 12.85
N ALA A 194 -3.51 17.92 11.88
CA ALA A 194 -3.49 19.38 11.90
C ALA A 194 -4.81 19.99 11.41
N LEU A 195 -5.57 19.26 10.58
CA LEU A 195 -6.81 19.73 9.95
C LEU A 195 -8.08 19.30 10.71
N PHE A 196 -8.00 18.25 11.53
CA PHE A 196 -9.13 17.62 12.21
C PHE A 196 -8.81 17.24 13.66
#